data_AF-A0A5P8VY93-F1
#
_entry.id   AF-A0A5P8VY93-F1
#
_cell.length_a   1.000
_cell.length_b   1.000
_cell.length_c   1.000
_cell.angle_alpha   90.00
_cell.angle_beta   90.00
_cell.angle_gamma   90.00
#
_symmetry.space_group_name_H-M   'P 1'
#
loop_
_entity.id
_entity.type
_entity.pdbx_description
1 polymer ?
#
loop_
_entity_poly.entity_id
_entity_poly.type
_entity_poly.pdbx_seq_one_letter_code
_entity_poly.pdbx_strand_id
1 'polypeptide(L)'
;MVAEMKLGLCNPPEPIYLYVKSGELNGESYLWYNYDNDKTIPVQQTGLTGYISELKLTTKEFRERDNIKLDIVVRADEIYVVRTGIETNFAKTFLLAVSCVQDFSKPLIIAAIAGKENVVFCNLYDAATKTRIRSEWNKDADWLAIIDSVQTKLQTSQNSHIVSGEPILF
;
A
#
# COMPACT_ATOMS: atom_id res chain seq x y z
N MET A 1 25.12 -16.10 -4.41
CA MET A 1 24.94 -16.90 -5.65
C MET A 1 23.79 -16.28 -6.40
N VAL A 2 24.03 -15.74 -7.60
CA VAL A 2 22.94 -15.28 -8.47
C VAL A 2 22.40 -16.55 -9.14
N ALA A 3 21.16 -16.94 -8.83
CA ALA A 3 20.54 -18.07 -9.48
C ALA A 3 20.45 -17.80 -10.99
N GLU A 4 20.81 -18.77 -11.81
CA GLU A 4 20.72 -18.68 -13.26
C GLU A 4 19.25 -18.49 -13.66
N MET A 5 18.92 -17.35 -14.26
CA MET A 5 17.54 -16.96 -14.51
C MET A 5 16.99 -17.74 -15.71
N LYS A 6 16.06 -18.66 -15.46
CA LYS A 6 15.40 -19.44 -16.51
C LYS A 6 14.56 -18.50 -17.40
N LEU A 7 14.93 -18.39 -18.66
CA LEU A 7 14.15 -17.68 -19.67
C LEU A 7 13.01 -18.57 -20.20
N GLY A 8 11.85 -17.99 -20.48
CA GLY A 8 10.68 -18.68 -21.02
C GLY A 8 9.42 -18.51 -20.16
N LEU A 9 8.40 -19.32 -20.43
CA LEU A 9 7.16 -19.30 -19.64
C LEU A 9 7.46 -19.68 -18.18
N CYS A 10 7.02 -18.84 -17.26
CA CYS A 10 7.08 -19.06 -15.83
C CYS A 10 5.75 -18.68 -15.19
N ASN A 11 5.52 -19.14 -13.97
CA ASN A 11 4.43 -18.62 -13.16
C ASN A 11 4.81 -17.20 -12.73
N PRO A 12 3.93 -16.20 -12.91
CA PRO A 12 4.19 -14.87 -12.41
C PRO A 12 4.31 -14.90 -10.88
N PRO A 13 5.16 -14.06 -10.27
CA PRO A 13 5.16 -13.89 -8.83
C PRO A 13 3.79 -13.35 -8.40
N GLU A 14 3.11 -14.06 -7.51
CA GLU A 14 1.81 -13.64 -6.98
C GLU A 14 2.00 -12.56 -5.92
N PRO A 15 1.15 -11.52 -5.89
CA PRO A 15 1.26 -10.46 -4.90
C PRO A 15 0.89 -10.97 -3.49
N ILE A 16 1.63 -10.49 -2.49
CA ILE A 16 1.36 -10.76 -1.08
C ILE A 16 0.30 -9.76 -0.59
N TYR A 17 -0.90 -10.27 -0.28
CA TYR A 17 -1.97 -9.45 0.28
C TYR A 17 -1.79 -9.26 1.79
N LEU A 18 -1.84 -8.00 2.22
CA LEU A 18 -1.85 -7.59 3.62
C LEU A 18 -3.21 -6.96 3.94
N TYR A 19 -3.90 -7.52 4.92
CA TYR A 19 -5.19 -7.02 5.41
C TYR A 19 -4.98 -6.29 6.72
N VAL A 20 -5.56 -5.10 6.87
CA VAL A 20 -5.36 -4.26 8.05
C VAL A 20 -6.41 -4.58 9.12
N LYS A 21 -5.96 -4.92 10.33
CA LYS A 21 -6.80 -5.17 11.51
C LYS A 21 -5.95 -5.17 12.77
N SER A 22 -6.43 -4.55 13.85
CA SER A 22 -5.89 -4.77 15.20
C SER A 22 -6.38 -6.12 15.73
N GLY A 23 -5.46 -7.03 16.03
CA GLY A 23 -5.78 -8.37 16.54
C GLY A 23 -4.69 -8.91 17.44
N GLU A 24 -4.99 -10.04 18.08
CA GLU A 24 -4.05 -10.78 18.92
C GLU A 24 -4.11 -12.26 18.53
N LEU A 25 -2.95 -12.90 18.43
CA LEU A 25 -2.83 -14.34 18.25
C LEU A 25 -1.69 -14.84 19.13
N ASN A 26 -1.96 -15.86 19.95
CA ASN A 26 -0.98 -16.46 20.86
C ASN A 26 -0.28 -15.45 21.80
N GLY A 27 -0.98 -14.40 22.23
CA GLY A 27 -0.45 -13.36 23.12
C GLY A 27 0.37 -12.27 22.40
N GLU A 28 0.49 -12.33 21.08
CA GLU A 28 1.17 -11.31 20.27
C GLU A 28 0.14 -10.48 19.49
N SER A 29 0.24 -9.15 19.60
CA SER A 29 -0.61 -8.23 18.86
C SER A 29 -0.08 -8.01 17.44
N TYR A 30 -0.99 -7.89 16.47
CA TYR A 30 -0.66 -7.59 15.07
C TYR A 30 -1.62 -6.53 14.52
N LEU A 31 -1.15 -5.78 13.52
CA LEU A 31 -1.92 -4.70 12.89
C LEU A 31 -2.26 -4.97 11.42
N TRP A 32 -1.64 -6.00 10.86
CA TRP A 32 -1.99 -6.56 9.57
C TRP A 32 -1.63 -8.05 9.52
N TYR A 33 -2.19 -8.74 8.54
CA TYR A 33 -2.05 -10.18 8.40
C TYR A 33 -2.22 -10.57 6.94
N ASN A 34 -1.78 -11.77 6.57
CA ASN A 34 -2.10 -12.38 5.28
C ASN A 34 -2.97 -13.63 5.48
N TYR A 35 -3.50 -14.17 4.38
CA TYR A 35 -4.21 -15.45 4.39
C TYR A 35 -3.37 -16.52 3.69
N ASP A 36 -3.30 -17.70 4.30
CA ASP A 36 -2.83 -18.94 3.69
C ASP A 36 -3.90 -20.01 3.88
N ASN A 37 -4.54 -20.45 2.80
CA ASN A 37 -5.60 -21.48 2.84
C ASN A 37 -6.64 -21.21 3.96
N ASP A 38 -7.20 -20.00 3.97
CA ASP A 38 -8.16 -19.47 4.95
C ASP A 38 -7.63 -19.28 6.39
N LYS A 39 -6.35 -19.57 6.64
CA LYS A 39 -5.71 -19.29 7.93
C LYS A 39 -5.18 -17.86 7.94
N THR A 40 -5.52 -17.14 9.00
CA THR A 40 -4.92 -15.83 9.29
C THR A 40 -3.50 -16.03 9.80
N ILE A 41 -2.52 -15.46 9.11
CA ILE A 41 -1.13 -15.42 9.56
C ILE A 41 -0.80 -13.96 9.93
N PRO A 42 -0.60 -13.66 11.22
CA PRO A 42 -0.16 -12.34 11.66
C PRO A 42 1.17 -11.94 11.02
N VAL A 43 1.28 -10.68 10.64
CA VAL A 43 2.56 -10.10 10.22
C VAL A 43 3.04 -9.18 11.35
N GLN A 44 4.20 -9.51 11.92
CA GLN A 44 4.73 -8.89 13.14
C GLN A 44 5.40 -7.53 12.87
N GLN A 45 5.92 -7.32 11.66
CA GLN A 45 6.45 -6.03 11.25
C GLN A 45 5.32 -5.01 11.26
N THR A 46 5.57 -3.77 11.65
CA THR A 46 4.54 -2.70 11.66
C THR A 46 4.75 -1.68 10.54
N GLY A 47 5.82 -1.81 9.77
CA GLY A 47 6.16 -0.95 8.63
C GLY A 47 6.43 -1.76 7.37
N LEU A 48 5.96 -1.25 6.23
CA LEU A 48 6.25 -1.73 4.89
C LEU A 48 6.96 -0.61 4.13
N THR A 49 8.21 -0.85 3.75
CA THR A 49 9.00 0.10 2.96
C THR A 49 9.00 -0.32 1.50
N GLY A 50 8.70 0.60 0.59
CA GLY A 50 8.75 0.32 -0.84
C GLY A 50 8.24 1.49 -1.68
N TYR A 51 8.12 1.26 -2.98
CA TYR A 51 7.57 2.24 -3.91
C TYR A 51 6.07 2.00 -4.05
N ILE A 52 5.25 2.98 -3.68
CA ILE A 52 3.83 2.93 -4.00
C ILE A 52 3.72 3.04 -5.51
N SER A 53 3.21 1.98 -6.16
CA SER A 53 3.11 1.92 -7.62
C SER A 53 1.70 2.15 -8.12
N GLU A 54 0.69 1.86 -7.30
CA GLU A 54 -0.71 1.95 -7.73
C GLU A 54 -1.65 2.07 -6.53
N LEU A 55 -2.75 2.79 -6.73
CA LEU A 55 -3.94 2.71 -5.88
C LEU A 55 -5.08 2.12 -6.72
N LYS A 56 -5.79 1.11 -6.21
CA LYS A 56 -6.99 0.56 -6.87
C LYS A 56 -8.18 0.61 -5.94
N LEU A 57 -9.33 0.98 -6.50
CA LEU A 57 -10.61 0.74 -5.87
C LEU A 57 -11.14 -0.61 -6.35
N THR A 58 -11.43 -1.51 -5.42
CA THR A 58 -12.05 -2.81 -5.72
C THR A 58 -13.38 -2.90 -5.00
N THR A 59 -14.43 -3.25 -5.74
CA THR A 59 -15.74 -3.53 -5.17
C THR A 59 -15.82 -5.01 -4.89
N LYS A 60 -16.12 -5.38 -3.64
CA LYS A 60 -16.52 -6.74 -3.29
C LYS A 60 -17.95 -6.67 -2.80
N GLU A 61 -18.86 -7.34 -3.50
CA GLU A 61 -20.22 -7.54 -2.99
C GLU A 61 -20.12 -8.36 -1.70
N PHE A 62 -20.55 -7.77 -0.59
CA PHE A 62 -20.65 -8.48 0.68
C PHE A 62 -21.94 -8.07 1.38
N ARG A 63 -22.90 -9.00 1.47
CA ARG A 63 -24.16 -8.83 2.21
C ARG A 63 -24.97 -7.60 1.77
N GLU A 64 -25.25 -7.48 0.47
CA GLU A 64 -26.16 -6.46 -0.12
C GLU A 64 -25.69 -5.00 0.07
N ARG A 65 -24.42 -4.77 0.46
CA ARG A 65 -23.78 -3.45 0.43
C ARG A 65 -22.49 -3.53 -0.37
N ASP A 66 -22.29 -2.53 -1.22
CA ASP A 66 -21.02 -2.31 -1.90
C ASP A 66 -19.96 -1.95 -0.85
N ASN A 67 -19.00 -2.86 -0.64
CA ASN A 67 -17.88 -2.60 0.25
C ASN A 67 -16.67 -2.25 -0.60
N ILE A 68 -16.50 -0.95 -0.85
CA ILE A 68 -15.36 -0.43 -1.59
C ILE A 68 -14.09 -0.62 -0.76
N LYS A 69 -13.14 -1.35 -1.34
CA LYS A 69 -11.79 -1.53 -0.79
C LYS A 69 -10.80 -0.66 -1.54
N LEU A 70 -9.85 -0.12 -0.79
CA LEU A 70 -8.64 0.50 -1.31
C LEU A 70 -7.52 -0.53 -1.24
N ASP A 71 -6.93 -0.81 -2.41
CA ASP A 71 -5.70 -1.55 -2.55
C ASP A 71 -4.55 -0.58 -2.79
N ILE A 72 -3.54 -0.65 -1.93
CA ILE A 72 -2.29 0.09 -2.07
C ILE A 72 -1.24 -0.90 -2.55
N VAL A 73 -0.83 -0.79 -3.81
CA VAL A 73 0.18 -1.66 -4.42
C VAL A 73 1.56 -1.08 -4.14
N VAL A 74 2.42 -1.88 -3.52
CA VAL A 74 3.77 -1.50 -3.12
C VAL A 74 4.78 -2.45 -3.74
N ARG A 75 5.73 -1.91 -4.49
CA ARG A 75 6.88 -2.65 -5.00
C ARG A 75 8.02 -2.58 -3.98
N ALA A 76 8.40 -3.72 -3.44
CA ALA A 76 9.51 -3.88 -2.50
C ALA A 76 10.40 -5.06 -2.95
N ASP A 77 10.87 -5.89 -2.01
CA ASP A 77 11.45 -7.20 -2.28
C ASP A 77 10.45 -8.14 -2.98
N GLU A 78 9.16 -8.01 -2.64
CA GLU A 78 8.03 -8.62 -3.34
C GLU A 78 6.99 -7.55 -3.76
N ILE A 79 5.96 -7.96 -4.49
CA ILE A 79 4.78 -7.11 -4.72
C ILE A 79 3.82 -7.29 -3.56
N TYR A 80 3.60 -6.23 -2.79
CA TYR A 80 2.64 -6.21 -1.69
C TYR A 80 1.38 -5.46 -2.08
N VAL A 81 0.22 -5.96 -1.63
CA VAL A 81 -1.06 -5.27 -1.76
C VAL A 81 -1.65 -5.08 -0.38
N VAL A 82 -1.57 -3.86 0.16
CA VAL A 82 -2.23 -3.50 1.41
C VAL A 82 -3.70 -3.19 1.10
N ARG A 83 -4.59 -4.10 1.50
CA ARG A 83 -6.03 -4.02 1.25
C ARG A 83 -6.78 -3.59 2.52
N THR A 84 -7.56 -2.54 2.40
CA THR A 84 -8.39 -2.01 3.49
C THR A 84 -9.73 -1.47 2.98
N GLY A 85 -10.73 -1.31 3.85
CA GLY A 85 -11.94 -0.58 3.49
C GLY A 85 -11.66 0.92 3.37
N ILE A 86 -12.22 1.59 2.35
CA ILE A 86 -12.00 3.03 2.11
C ILE A 86 -12.43 3.89 3.31
N GLU A 87 -13.44 3.46 4.05
CA GLU A 87 -13.97 4.19 5.21
C GLU A 87 -13.16 4.02 6.51
N THR A 88 -12.15 3.13 6.51
CA THR A 88 -11.35 2.85 7.71
C THR A 88 -10.43 4.03 8.07
N ASN A 89 -10.09 4.14 9.36
CA ASN A 89 -9.11 5.12 9.83
C ASN A 89 -7.75 4.95 9.15
N PHE A 90 -7.34 3.71 8.89
CA PHE A 90 -6.11 3.41 8.15
C PHE A 90 -6.15 4.03 6.75
N ALA A 91 -7.23 3.78 5.98
CA ALA A 91 -7.38 4.34 4.64
C ALA A 91 -7.39 5.87 4.66
N LYS A 92 -8.18 6.48 5.55
CA LYS A 92 -8.32 7.95 5.64
C LYS A 92 -7.00 8.63 6.00
N THR A 93 -6.30 8.13 7.02
CA THR A 93 -4.99 8.69 7.41
C THR A 93 -3.91 8.45 6.38
N PHE A 94 -3.93 7.30 5.68
CA PHE A 94 -3.06 7.05 4.52
C PHE A 94 -3.33 8.06 3.40
N LEU A 95 -4.59 8.20 2.97
CA LEU A 95 -4.98 9.08 1.86
C LEU A 95 -4.61 10.55 2.14
N LEU A 96 -4.86 11.04 3.35
CA LEU A 96 -4.45 12.38 3.75
C LEU A 96 -2.93 12.55 3.66
N ALA A 97 -2.15 11.61 4.20
CA ALA A 97 -0.68 11.71 4.19
C ALA A 97 -0.08 11.56 2.78
N VAL A 98 -0.58 10.61 1.99
CA VAL A 98 -0.06 10.35 0.64
C VAL A 98 -0.42 11.46 -0.34
N SER A 99 -1.52 12.21 -0.11
CA SER A 99 -1.87 13.39 -0.91
C SER A 99 -0.79 14.49 -0.87
N CYS A 100 -0.03 14.57 0.24
CA CYS A 100 1.07 15.51 0.41
C CYS A 100 2.34 15.10 -0.35
N VAL A 101 2.44 13.84 -0.81
CA VAL A 101 3.58 13.35 -1.59
C VAL A 101 3.57 14.00 -2.97
N GLN A 102 4.74 14.50 -3.37
CA GLN A 102 4.98 15.10 -4.68
C GLN A 102 5.74 14.17 -5.62
N ASP A 103 6.60 13.32 -5.07
CA ASP A 103 7.54 12.49 -5.83
C ASP A 103 7.41 11.03 -5.39
N PHE A 104 6.75 10.23 -6.22
CA PHE A 104 6.56 8.79 -6.00
C PHE A 104 7.70 7.94 -6.57
N SER A 105 8.73 8.55 -7.17
CA SER A 105 9.95 7.84 -7.57
C SER A 105 10.82 7.46 -6.36
N LYS A 106 10.49 7.99 -5.17
CA LYS A 106 11.19 7.70 -3.91
C LYS A 106 10.42 6.66 -3.09
N PRO A 107 11.14 5.78 -2.36
CA PRO A 107 10.49 4.83 -1.48
C PRO A 107 9.85 5.53 -0.28
N LEU A 108 8.72 4.99 0.16
CA LEU A 108 7.96 5.44 1.33
C LEU A 108 7.83 4.30 2.34
N ILE A 109 7.59 4.64 3.60
CA ILE A 109 7.27 3.67 4.65
C ILE A 109 5.80 3.84 5.02
N ILE A 110 5.00 2.81 4.77
CA ILE A 110 3.63 2.69 5.28
C ILE A 110 3.72 2.00 6.63
N ALA A 111 3.35 2.68 7.71
CA ALA A 111 3.36 2.11 9.05
C ALA A 111 1.94 2.00 9.62
N ALA A 112 1.55 0.80 10.02
CA ALA A 112 0.31 0.56 10.75
C ALA A 112 0.51 0.91 12.24
N ILE A 113 -0.40 1.70 12.79
CA ILE A 113 -0.33 2.21 14.16
C ILE A 113 -1.61 1.84 14.92
N ALA A 114 -1.46 1.20 16.07
CA ALA A 114 -2.59 0.87 16.94
C ALA A 114 -3.24 2.16 17.50
N GLY A 115 -4.56 2.22 17.40
CA GLY A 115 -5.40 3.20 18.09
C GLY A 115 -6.00 2.64 19.37
N LYS A 116 -7.03 3.32 19.89
CA LYS A 116 -7.87 2.75 20.94
C LYS A 116 -8.73 1.62 20.36
N GLU A 117 -8.97 0.59 21.16
CA GLU A 117 -9.78 -0.58 20.79
C GLU A 117 -9.24 -1.26 19.52
N ASN A 118 -10.08 -1.45 18.49
CA ASN A 118 -9.74 -2.14 17.26
C ASN A 118 -9.31 -1.20 16.12
N VAL A 119 -9.06 0.08 16.42
CA VAL A 119 -8.71 1.08 15.42
C VAL A 119 -7.25 0.93 14.99
N VAL A 120 -7.00 1.00 13.68
CA VAL A 120 -5.66 1.08 13.10
C VAL A 120 -5.56 2.36 12.27
N PHE A 121 -4.49 3.11 12.47
CA PHE A 121 -4.11 4.29 11.69
C PHE A 121 -2.92 3.97 10.78
N CYS A 122 -2.71 4.80 9.76
CA CYS A 122 -1.53 4.77 8.92
C CYS A 122 -0.67 6.01 9.17
N ASN A 123 0.62 5.81 9.44
CA ASN A 123 1.63 6.85 9.29
C ASN A 123 2.42 6.60 8.02
N LEU A 124 2.68 7.67 7.27
CA LEU A 124 3.53 7.64 6.08
C LEU A 124 4.84 8.37 6.37
N TYR A 125 5.97 7.80 5.95
CA TYR A 125 7.29 8.40 6.13
C TYR A 125 8.05 8.43 4.80
N ASP A 126 8.87 9.46 4.63
CA ASP A 126 9.96 9.41 3.66
C ASP A 126 10.96 8.34 4.09
N ALA A 127 11.27 7.38 3.22
CA ALA A 127 12.10 6.26 3.61
C ALA A 127 13.59 6.60 3.73
N ALA A 128 14.07 7.68 3.09
CA ALA A 128 15.45 8.12 3.16
C ALA A 128 15.71 8.90 4.45
N THR A 129 14.84 9.85 4.78
CA THR A 129 15.02 10.73 5.95
C THR A 129 14.37 10.18 7.22
N LYS A 130 13.50 9.17 7.09
CA LYS A 130 12.64 8.63 8.17
C LYS A 130 11.72 9.69 8.80
N THR A 131 11.48 10.81 8.11
CA THR A 131 10.59 11.86 8.60
C THR A 131 9.14 11.54 8.27
N ARG A 132 8.25 11.69 9.26
CA ARG A 132 6.81 11.51 9.08
C ARG A 132 6.25 12.60 8.16
N ILE A 133 5.52 12.18 7.13
CA ILE A 133 4.71 13.07 6.29
C ILE A 133 3.46 13.42 7.09
N ARG A 134 3.34 14.69 7.44
CA ARG A 134 2.22 15.20 8.25
C ARG A 134 1.13 15.74 7.36
N SER A 135 -0.10 15.42 7.71
CA SER A 135 -1.32 15.96 7.11
C SER A 135 -2.29 16.37 8.22
N GLU A 136 -3.13 17.35 7.94
CA GLU A 136 -4.20 17.73 8.85
C GLU A 136 -5.35 16.74 8.72
N TRP A 137 -6.00 16.45 9.85
CA TRP A 137 -7.18 15.60 9.84
C TRP A 137 -8.36 16.36 9.21
N ASN A 138 -8.94 15.80 8.16
CA ASN A 138 -10.16 16.29 7.55
C ASN A 138 -11.16 15.15 7.39
N LYS A 139 -12.23 15.18 8.18
CA LYS A 139 -13.30 14.16 8.13
C LYS A 139 -14.18 14.27 6.88
N ASP A 140 -14.24 15.46 6.28
CA ASP A 140 -15.11 15.81 5.16
C ASP A 140 -14.29 15.85 3.85
N ALA A 141 -13.10 15.26 3.84
CA ALA A 141 -12.26 15.20 2.65
C ALA A 141 -12.92 14.36 1.55
N ASP A 142 -12.75 14.79 0.31
CA ASP A 142 -13.18 14.04 -0.86
C ASP A 142 -12.16 12.91 -1.14
N TRP A 143 -12.45 11.73 -0.59
CA TRP A 143 -11.58 10.56 -0.70
C TRP A 143 -11.36 10.11 -2.15
N LEU A 144 -12.38 10.22 -2.99
CA LEU A 144 -12.30 9.82 -4.40
C LEU A 144 -11.43 10.81 -5.17
N ALA A 145 -11.59 12.12 -4.95
CA ALA A 145 -10.73 13.13 -5.56
C ALA A 145 -9.26 13.00 -5.11
N ILE A 146 -9.01 12.66 -3.83
CA ILE A 146 -7.66 12.38 -3.35
C ILE A 146 -7.06 11.16 -4.07
N ILE A 147 -7.82 10.07 -4.21
CA ILE A 147 -7.36 8.86 -4.90
C ILE A 147 -7.03 9.17 -6.36
N ASP A 148 -7.91 9.85 -7.08
CA ASP A 148 -7.71 10.24 -8.48
C ASP A 148 -6.47 11.13 -8.66
N SER A 149 -6.29 12.11 -7.77
CA SER A 149 -5.10 12.96 -7.75
C SER A 149 -3.81 12.16 -7.54
N VAL A 150 -3.82 11.21 -6.61
CA VAL A 150 -2.65 10.35 -6.33
C VAL A 150 -2.38 9.40 -7.49
N GLN A 151 -3.41 8.79 -8.08
CA GLN A 151 -3.28 7.94 -9.27
C GLN A 151 -2.65 8.70 -10.44
N THR A 152 -3.07 9.95 -10.69
CA THR A 152 -2.49 10.81 -11.73
C THR A 152 -0.99 11.08 -11.49
N LYS A 153 -0.60 11.36 -10.24
CA LYS A 153 0.82 11.56 -9.87
C LYS A 153 1.65 10.29 -10.04
N LEU A 154 1.09 9.14 -9.69
CA LEU A 154 1.72 7.82 -9.87
C LEU A 154 1.98 7.51 -11.34
N GLN A 155 1.01 7.76 -12.23
CA GLN A 155 1.15 7.56 -13.68
C GLN A 155 2.24 8.45 -14.28
N THR A 156 2.32 9.72 -13.85
CA THR A 156 3.35 10.66 -14.34
C THR A 156 4.75 10.20 -13.93
N SER A 157 4.92 9.71 -12.70
CA SER A 157 6.20 9.19 -12.18
C SER A 157 6.66 7.91 -12.91
N GLN A 158 5.73 7.09 -13.38
CA GLN A 158 6.05 5.89 -14.17
C GLN A 158 6.47 6.23 -15.60
N ASN A 159 5.84 7.23 -16.22
CA ASN A 159 6.19 7.65 -17.58
C ASN A 159 7.55 8.34 -17.68
N SER A 160 7.99 9.06 -16.64
CA SER A 160 9.34 9.66 -16.62
C SER A 160 10.48 8.64 -16.65
N HIS A 161 10.24 7.39 -16.23
CA HIS A 161 11.21 6.31 -16.33
C HIS A 161 11.34 5.72 -17.74
N ILE A 162 10.34 5.93 -18.62
CA ILE A 162 10.34 5.39 -19.99
C ILE A 162 11.09 6.33 -20.94
N VAL A 163 11.10 7.64 -20.68
CA VAL A 163 11.72 8.64 -21.57
C VAL A 163 13.24 8.74 -21.40
N SER A 164 13.83 8.18 -20.34
CA SER A 164 15.29 8.11 -20.17
C SER A 164 15.96 6.93 -20.89
N GLY A 165 15.24 6.21 -21.76
CA GLY A 165 15.82 5.21 -22.64
C GLY A 165 16.60 5.89 -23.77
N GLU A 166 17.93 5.88 -23.67
CA GLU A 166 18.80 6.22 -24.80
C GLU A 166 18.39 5.40 -26.05
N PRO A 167 18.42 5.99 -27.25
CA PRO A 167 18.11 5.25 -28.46
C PRO A 167 19.14 4.15 -28.65
N ILE A 168 18.66 2.90 -28.73
CA ILE A 168 19.45 1.78 -29.25
C ILE A 168 19.71 2.10 -30.72
N LEU A 169 20.92 2.58 -31.03
CA LEU A 169 21.42 2.64 -32.39
C LEU A 169 21.62 1.19 -32.85
N PHE A 170 20.86 0.81 -33.88
CA PHE A 170 21.12 -0.38 -34.70
C PHE A 170 22.40 -0.19 -35.53
#